data_AF-A0A0D3KJN0-F1
#
_entry.id   AF-A0A0D3KJN0-F1
#
_cell.length_a   1.000
_cell.length_b   1.000
_cell.length_c   1.000
_cell.angle_alpha   90.00
_cell.angle_beta   90.00
_cell.angle_gamma   90.00
#
_symmetry.space_group_name_H-M   'P 1'
#
loop_
_entity.id
_entity.type
_entity.pdbx_description
1 polymer ?
#
loop_
_entity_poly.entity_id
_entity_poly.type
_entity_poly.pdbx_seq_one_letter_code
_entity_poly.pdbx_strand_id
1 'polypeptide(L)'
;MEPNPHHADVLRGLKRRYAPARILVLNGTAASNRDGTQPFFILGSHPMYHEWGSSLLDRAGGSSADRGHVDIRTVDLARWTHREVLRRAPKPHSKRRSAALPPAVVMKLDVEGEEYNVLPNMLAHGVLCQLDAVFLEYHDASTRHRDIENRYKVPAAFQKTINYLVAHAGRCNVTIQTLGANEI
;
A
#
# COMPACT_ATOMS: atom_id res chain seq x y z
N MET A 1 -6.32 -3.23 -1.60
CA MET A 1 -6.09 -3.74 -2.96
C MET A 1 -5.22 -4.95 -2.78
N GLU A 2 -5.52 -6.06 -3.44
CA GLU A 2 -4.80 -7.31 -3.23
C GLU A 2 -4.50 -7.95 -4.59
N PRO A 3 -3.26 -7.91 -5.07
CA PRO A 3 -2.86 -8.55 -6.32
C PRO A 3 -2.82 -10.07 -6.24
N ASN A 4 -2.53 -10.65 -5.08
CA ASN A 4 -2.31 -12.08 -4.95
C ASN A 4 -3.64 -12.86 -5.07
N PRO A 5 -3.79 -13.74 -6.09
CA PRO A 5 -5.02 -14.50 -6.28
C PRO A 5 -5.32 -15.49 -5.15
N HIS A 6 -4.31 -15.95 -4.38
CA HIS A 6 -4.52 -16.88 -3.26
C HIS A 6 -5.33 -16.26 -2.12
N HIS A 7 -5.27 -14.93 -1.95
CA HIS A 7 -6.07 -14.20 -0.97
C HIS A 7 -7.51 -13.92 -1.42
N ALA A 8 -7.82 -14.14 -2.69
CA ALA A 8 -9.07 -13.67 -3.29
C ALA A 8 -10.33 -14.27 -2.63
N ASP A 9 -10.31 -15.57 -2.28
CA ASP A 9 -11.45 -16.22 -1.63
C ASP A 9 -11.65 -15.80 -0.18
N VAL A 10 -10.55 -15.66 0.57
CA VAL A 10 -10.57 -15.17 1.94
C VAL A 10 -11.15 -13.76 1.98
N LEU A 11 -10.67 -12.87 1.11
CA LEU A 11 -11.16 -11.48 1.04
C LEU A 11 -12.61 -11.40 0.60
N ARG A 12 -13.06 -12.25 -0.34
CA ARG A 12 -14.48 -12.38 -0.69
C ARG A 12 -15.33 -12.82 0.51
N GLY A 13 -14.83 -13.77 1.29
CA GLY A 13 -15.46 -14.24 2.53
C GLY A 13 -15.60 -13.13 3.57
N LEU A 14 -14.52 -12.38 3.82
CA LEU A 14 -14.52 -11.25 4.75
C LEU A 14 -15.51 -10.17 4.30
N LYS A 15 -15.51 -9.79 3.02
CA LYS A 15 -16.47 -8.82 2.48
C LYS A 15 -17.92 -9.23 2.75
N ARG A 16 -18.26 -10.51 2.60
CA ARG A 16 -19.61 -11.02 2.93
C ARG A 16 -19.93 -10.94 4.41
N ARG A 17 -18.97 -11.27 5.29
CA ARG A 17 -19.16 -11.26 6.75
C ARG A 17 -19.35 -9.83 7.30
N TYR A 18 -18.72 -8.84 6.67
CA TYR A 18 -18.81 -7.44 7.05
C TYR A 18 -19.73 -6.64 6.10
N ALA A 19 -20.72 -7.27 5.48
CA ALA A 19 -21.62 -6.64 4.52
C ALA A 19 -22.32 -5.33 4.97
N PRO A 20 -22.61 -5.09 6.27
CA PRO A 20 -23.14 -3.79 6.70
C PRO A 20 -22.15 -2.63 6.48
N ALA A 21 -20.85 -2.91 6.38
CA ALA A 21 -19.83 -1.93 6.08
C ALA A 21 -19.70 -1.72 4.56
N ARG A 22 -19.45 -0.47 4.16
CA ARG A 22 -19.17 -0.12 2.76
C ARG A 22 -17.74 -0.51 2.38
N ILE A 23 -17.53 -1.79 2.08
CA ILE A 23 -16.21 -2.35 1.74
C ILE A 23 -16.08 -2.55 0.23
N LEU A 24 -15.03 -1.97 -0.36
CA LEU A 24 -14.59 -2.27 -1.72
C LEU A 24 -13.32 -3.12 -1.67
N VAL A 25 -13.39 -4.32 -2.23
CA VAL A 25 -12.24 -5.21 -2.41
C VAL A 25 -11.88 -5.22 -3.90
N LEU A 26 -10.61 -4.94 -4.20
CA LEU A 26 -10.05 -4.99 -5.55
C LEU A 26 -9.06 -6.15 -5.60
N ASN A 27 -9.55 -7.35 -5.91
CA ASN A 27 -8.74 -8.57 -6.09
C ASN A 27 -8.03 -8.54 -7.45
N GLY A 28 -6.85 -9.15 -7.56
CA GLY A 28 -6.04 -9.13 -8.77
C GLY A 28 -5.64 -7.71 -9.18
N THR A 29 -5.50 -6.82 -8.20
CA THR A 29 -5.18 -5.40 -8.42
C THR A 29 -4.09 -4.95 -7.46
N ALA A 30 -2.96 -4.47 -8.00
CA ALA A 30 -1.90 -3.83 -7.24
C ALA A 30 -2.02 -2.31 -7.25
N ALA A 31 -1.61 -1.69 -6.14
CA ALA A 31 -1.32 -0.26 -6.11
C ALA A 31 0.05 0.00 -6.77
N SER A 32 0.13 1.00 -7.64
CA SER A 32 1.36 1.42 -8.33
C SER A 32 1.30 2.94 -8.61
N ASN A 33 2.28 3.46 -9.34
CA ASN A 33 2.29 4.85 -9.83
C ASN A 33 1.61 5.03 -11.20
N ARG A 34 1.10 3.95 -11.81
CA ARG A 34 0.43 3.97 -13.11
C ARG A 34 -0.62 2.90 -13.25
N ASP A 35 -1.68 3.21 -13.99
CA ASP A 35 -2.64 2.21 -14.42
C ASP A 35 -2.07 1.33 -15.53
N GLY A 36 -2.47 0.06 -15.56
CA GLY A 36 -2.09 -0.85 -16.62
C GLY A 36 -2.28 -2.30 -16.23
N THR A 37 -1.54 -3.15 -16.93
CA THR A 37 -1.39 -4.57 -16.63
C THR A 37 0.09 -4.84 -16.47
N GLN A 38 0.47 -5.55 -15.40
CA GLN A 38 1.86 -5.94 -15.14
C GLN A 38 1.89 -7.37 -14.60
N PRO A 39 2.99 -8.11 -14.84
CA PRO A 39 3.19 -9.40 -14.21
C PRO A 39 3.36 -9.22 -12.70
N PHE A 40 2.70 -10.07 -11.93
CA PHE A 40 2.85 -10.20 -10.50
C PHE A 40 3.49 -11.54 -10.18
N PHE A 41 4.67 -11.50 -9.57
CA PHE A 41 5.49 -12.67 -9.32
C PHE A 41 5.11 -13.28 -7.98
N ILE A 42 4.89 -14.60 -7.97
CA ILE A 42 4.52 -15.37 -6.79
C ILE A 42 5.62 -16.40 -6.56
N LEU A 43 6.29 -16.33 -5.41
CA LEU A 43 7.25 -17.35 -4.99
C LEU A 43 6.47 -18.57 -4.48
N GLY A 44 6.80 -19.74 -5.00
CA GLY A 44 6.01 -20.98 -4.89
C GLY A 44 5.48 -21.33 -3.49
N SER A 45 4.44 -22.18 -3.48
CA SER A 45 3.81 -22.67 -2.26
C SER A 45 4.72 -23.63 -1.49
N HIS A 46 4.98 -23.36 -0.22
CA HIS A 46 5.69 -24.29 0.67
C HIS A 46 4.73 -24.76 1.79
N PRO A 47 4.78 -26.03 2.23
CA PRO A 47 3.82 -26.57 3.21
C PRO A 47 3.76 -25.85 4.56
N MET A 48 4.80 -25.09 4.91
CA MET A 48 4.94 -24.40 6.21
C MET A 48 4.65 -22.90 6.16
N TYR A 49 4.43 -22.31 4.98
CA TYR A 49 4.16 -20.88 4.84
C TYR A 49 2.95 -20.71 3.95
N HIS A 50 2.02 -19.84 4.35
CA HIS A 50 0.89 -19.54 3.49
C HIS A 50 1.36 -18.98 2.13
N GLU A 51 2.48 -18.22 2.10
CA GLU A 51 3.13 -17.69 0.88
C GLU A 51 4.63 -17.37 1.15
N TRP A 52 5.54 -17.53 0.16
CA TRP A 52 6.98 -17.16 0.30
C TRP A 52 7.29 -15.70 -0.05
N GLY A 53 6.26 -14.93 -0.42
CA GLY A 53 6.35 -13.54 -0.86
C GLY A 53 5.84 -13.38 -2.29
N SER A 54 5.29 -12.19 -2.58
CA SER A 54 4.77 -11.85 -3.90
C SER A 54 4.97 -10.36 -4.17
N SER A 55 5.29 -9.97 -5.41
CA SER A 55 5.62 -8.57 -5.73
C SER A 55 5.45 -8.27 -7.22
N LEU A 56 5.32 -6.98 -7.55
CA LEU A 56 5.46 -6.46 -8.92
C LEU A 56 6.91 -6.48 -9.42
N LEU A 57 7.88 -6.60 -8.52
CA LEU A 57 9.30 -6.67 -8.84
C LEU A 57 9.71 -8.13 -9.03
N ASP A 58 10.37 -8.45 -10.15
CA ASP A 58 11.01 -9.76 -10.33
C ASP A 58 12.25 -9.83 -9.42
N ARG A 59 12.05 -10.33 -8.19
CA ARG A 59 13.13 -10.56 -7.23
C ARG A 59 13.85 -11.85 -7.60
N ALA A 60 14.65 -11.81 -8.67
CA ALA A 60 15.45 -12.92 -9.15
C ALA A 60 16.47 -13.40 -8.10
N GLY A 61 16.08 -14.35 -7.26
CA GLY A 61 16.93 -14.93 -6.21
C GLY A 61 16.69 -16.42 -5.89
N GLY A 62 15.63 -17.04 -6.41
CA GLY A 62 15.32 -18.47 -6.24
C GLY A 62 15.42 -19.26 -7.53
N SER A 63 15.60 -20.58 -7.47
CA SER A 63 15.64 -21.49 -8.63
C SER A 63 14.46 -21.22 -9.58
N SER A 64 14.72 -21.08 -10.88
CA SER A 64 13.74 -20.68 -11.90
C SER A 64 12.57 -21.66 -12.11
N ALA A 65 12.58 -22.82 -11.44
CA ALA A 65 11.61 -23.90 -11.62
C ALA A 65 10.27 -23.68 -10.90
N ASP A 66 10.23 -22.86 -9.84
CA ASP A 66 9.02 -22.63 -9.01
C ASP A 66 8.47 -21.20 -9.11
N ARG A 67 8.89 -20.43 -10.12
CA ARG A 67 8.46 -19.03 -10.30
C ARG A 67 7.26 -18.96 -11.24
N GLY A 68 6.09 -18.74 -10.65
CA GLY A 68 4.89 -18.35 -11.39
C GLY A 68 4.75 -16.84 -11.47
N HIS A 69 4.10 -16.35 -12.52
CA HIS A 69 3.53 -15.00 -12.51
C HIS A 69 2.07 -15.06 -12.94
N VAL A 70 1.31 -14.06 -12.49
CA VAL A 70 -0.04 -13.81 -12.97
C VAL A 70 -0.13 -12.36 -13.44
N ASP A 71 -0.79 -12.12 -14.56
CA ASP A 71 -1.05 -10.75 -15.00
C ASP A 71 -2.13 -10.13 -14.13
N ILE A 72 -1.81 -9.01 -13.51
CA ILE A 72 -2.73 -8.26 -12.66
C ILE A 72 -2.97 -6.88 -13.21
N ARG A 73 -4.04 -6.25 -12.74
CA ARG A 73 -4.25 -4.83 -12.95
C ARG A 73 -3.36 -4.02 -12.01
N THR A 74 -2.68 -3.01 -12.53
CA THR A 74 -2.12 -1.95 -11.70
C THR A 74 -3.02 -0.72 -11.73
N VAL A 75 -3.05 -0.01 -10.61
CA VAL A 75 -3.79 1.24 -10.47
C VAL A 75 -2.84 2.33 -9.99
N ASP A 76 -2.90 3.48 -10.64
CA ASP A 76 -2.26 4.69 -10.10
C ASP A 76 -2.95 5.05 -8.77
N LEU A 77 -2.27 4.76 -7.66
CA LEU A 77 -2.83 4.90 -6.32
C LEU A 77 -3.14 6.36 -6.00
N ALA A 78 -2.34 7.31 -6.49
CA ALA A 78 -2.59 8.73 -6.26
C ALA A 78 -3.90 9.14 -6.91
N ARG A 79 -4.04 8.85 -8.21
CA ARG A 79 -5.24 9.16 -9.00
C ARG A 79 -6.48 8.46 -8.47
N TRP A 80 -6.36 7.18 -8.09
CA TRP A 80 -7.46 6.40 -7.54
C TRP A 80 -7.90 6.92 -6.18
N THR A 81 -6.97 7.19 -5.26
CA THR A 81 -7.27 7.71 -3.92
C THR A 81 -7.97 9.05 -4.01
N HIS A 82 -7.49 9.95 -4.88
CA HIS A 82 -8.15 11.23 -5.11
C HIS A 82 -9.59 11.06 -5.62
N ARG A 83 -9.80 10.22 -6.64
CA ARG A 83 -11.12 10.07 -7.27
C ARG A 83 -12.13 9.29 -6.44
N GLU A 84 -11.71 8.20 -5.83
CA GLU A 84 -12.60 7.22 -5.20
C GLU A 84 -12.73 7.42 -3.69
N VAL A 85 -11.73 8.03 -3.04
CA VAL A 85 -11.71 8.23 -1.58
C VAL A 85 -11.89 9.70 -1.25
N LEU A 86 -10.92 10.57 -1.58
CA LEU A 86 -10.91 11.96 -1.13
C LEU A 86 -12.12 12.76 -1.64
N ARG A 87 -12.48 12.62 -2.93
CA ARG A 87 -13.67 13.29 -3.49
C ARG A 87 -15.00 12.79 -2.91
N ARG A 88 -15.01 11.59 -2.33
CA ARG A 88 -16.21 10.95 -1.76
C ARG A 88 -16.25 11.00 -0.23
N ALA A 89 -15.17 11.43 0.41
CA ALA A 89 -15.09 11.56 1.85
C ALA A 89 -16.20 12.52 2.33
N PRO A 90 -16.92 12.17 3.42
CA PRO A 90 -17.91 13.07 3.99
C PRO A 90 -17.25 14.41 4.29
N LYS A 91 -17.90 15.52 3.90
CA LYS A 91 -17.43 16.84 4.31
C LYS A 91 -17.85 17.07 5.76
N PRO A 92 -17.05 17.77 6.59
CA PRO A 92 -17.48 18.19 7.91
C PRO A 92 -18.84 18.89 7.81
N HIS A 93 -19.86 18.36 8.47
CA HIS A 93 -21.17 19.00 8.48
C HIS A 93 -21.07 20.27 9.33
N SER A 94 -21.01 21.43 8.67
CA SER A 94 -20.85 22.75 9.29
C SER A 94 -21.97 23.18 10.25
N LYS A 95 -23.01 22.36 10.44
CA LYS A 95 -24.22 22.72 11.20
C LYS A 95 -24.52 21.84 12.42
N ARG A 96 -23.75 20.76 12.68
CA ARG A 96 -23.94 19.95 13.89
C ARG A 96 -22.78 20.21 14.86
N ARG A 97 -23.03 21.03 15.89
CA ARG A 97 -22.18 21.20 17.09
C ARG A 97 -22.10 19.91 17.96
N SER A 98 -22.33 18.73 17.39
CA SER A 98 -22.11 17.48 18.10
C SER A 98 -20.61 17.23 18.15
N ALA A 99 -20.10 16.77 19.30
CA ALA A 99 -18.70 16.40 19.57
C ALA A 99 -18.14 15.25 18.70
N ALA A 100 -18.73 15.00 17.53
CA ALA A 100 -18.24 14.02 16.57
C ALA A 100 -16.97 14.55 15.92
N LEU A 101 -15.92 13.74 15.97
CA LEU A 101 -14.66 14.01 15.28
C LEU A 101 -14.91 14.20 13.77
N PRO A 102 -14.14 15.08 13.10
CA PRO A 102 -14.22 15.19 11.65
C PRO A 102 -13.88 13.84 11.00
N PRO A 103 -14.44 13.55 9.81
CA PRO A 103 -14.09 12.35 9.06
C PRO A 103 -12.59 12.36 8.73
N ALA A 104 -11.93 11.24 8.97
CA ALA A 104 -10.51 11.05 8.68
C ALA A 104 -10.32 10.04 7.54
N VAL A 105 -9.30 10.26 6.72
CA VAL A 105 -8.84 9.36 5.67
C VAL A 105 -7.47 8.81 6.07
N VAL A 106 -7.45 7.51 6.36
CA VAL A 106 -6.26 6.78 6.81
C VAL A 106 -5.90 5.72 5.78
N MET A 107 -4.60 5.50 5.58
CA MET A 107 -4.08 4.47 4.68
C MET A 107 -3.16 3.52 5.44
N LYS A 108 -3.35 2.20 5.27
CA LYS A 108 -2.29 1.21 5.51
C LYS A 108 -1.66 0.89 4.15
N LEU A 109 -0.35 1.00 4.04
CA LEU A 109 0.40 0.77 2.82
C LEU A 109 1.51 -0.25 3.08
N ASP A 110 1.39 -1.38 2.40
CA ASP A 110 2.33 -2.49 2.36
C ASP A 110 2.23 -3.02 0.92
N VAL A 111 3.25 -2.74 0.10
CA VAL A 111 3.22 -2.99 -1.34
C VAL A 111 4.51 -3.64 -1.84
N GLU A 112 5.22 -4.34 -0.95
CA GLU A 112 6.27 -5.30 -1.28
C GLU A 112 7.37 -4.74 -2.22
N GLY A 113 7.80 -3.50 -1.98
CA GLY A 113 8.88 -2.82 -2.70
C GLY A 113 8.41 -1.70 -3.63
N GLU A 114 7.11 -1.59 -3.90
CA GLU A 114 6.56 -0.55 -4.78
C GLU A 114 6.41 0.82 -4.08
N GLU A 115 6.81 0.93 -2.80
CA GLU A 115 6.73 2.16 -2.00
C GLU A 115 7.55 3.30 -2.63
N TYR A 116 8.68 2.96 -3.28
CA TYR A 116 9.56 3.91 -3.97
C TYR A 116 8.91 4.56 -5.20
N ASN A 117 7.92 3.91 -5.80
CA ASN A 117 7.15 4.45 -6.92
C ASN A 117 5.89 5.15 -6.41
N VAL A 118 5.17 4.52 -5.48
CA VAL A 118 3.87 4.97 -4.99
C VAL A 118 3.99 6.24 -4.15
N LEU A 119 4.88 6.28 -3.15
CA LEU A 119 4.94 7.42 -2.22
C LEU A 119 5.37 8.72 -2.91
N PRO A 120 6.44 8.74 -3.74
CA PRO A 120 6.78 9.96 -4.48
C PRO A 120 5.69 10.38 -5.44
N ASN A 121 5.01 9.44 -6.12
CA ASN A 121 3.90 9.75 -7.02
C ASN A 121 2.72 10.40 -6.27
N MET A 122 2.34 9.86 -5.11
CA MET A 122 1.28 10.42 -4.27
C MET A 122 1.64 11.82 -3.74
N LEU A 123 2.90 12.04 -3.38
CA LEU A 123 3.40 13.33 -2.93
C LEU A 123 3.42 14.35 -4.07
N ALA A 124 3.94 13.98 -5.24
CA ALA A 124 3.99 14.84 -6.43
C ALA A 124 2.60 15.32 -6.88
N HIS A 125 1.58 14.47 -6.73
CA HIS A 125 0.19 14.82 -7.03
C HIS A 125 -0.56 15.47 -5.85
N GLY A 126 0.11 15.74 -4.72
CA GLY A 126 -0.48 16.34 -3.53
C GLY A 126 -1.54 15.48 -2.83
N VAL A 127 -1.64 14.20 -3.19
CA VAL A 127 -2.62 13.26 -2.63
C VAL A 127 -2.19 12.79 -1.24
N LEU A 128 -0.88 12.55 -1.06
CA LEU A 128 -0.32 12.15 0.24
C LEU A 128 -0.66 13.18 1.33
N CYS A 129 -0.61 14.46 0.99
CA CYS A 129 -0.88 15.59 1.88
C CYS A 129 -2.36 15.80 2.24
N GLN A 130 -3.26 15.07 1.58
CA GLN A 130 -4.71 15.10 1.86
C GLN A 130 -5.16 13.93 2.74
N LEU A 131 -4.25 13.06 3.14
CA LEU A 131 -4.49 11.99 4.10
C LEU A 131 -4.17 12.49 5.50
N ASP A 132 -4.89 11.98 6.50
CA ASP A 132 -4.63 12.30 7.91
C ASP A 132 -3.48 11.45 8.45
N ALA A 133 -3.47 10.16 8.09
CA ALA A 133 -2.41 9.24 8.50
C ALA A 133 -2.11 8.15 7.47
N VAL A 134 -0.83 7.76 7.39
CA VAL A 134 -0.34 6.62 6.62
C VAL A 134 0.45 5.71 7.55
N PHE A 135 0.02 4.46 7.66
CA PHE A 135 0.75 3.37 8.30
C PHE A 135 1.49 2.61 7.21
N LEU A 136 2.81 2.69 7.22
CA LEU A 136 3.67 2.25 6.12
C LEU A 136 4.54 1.09 6.56
N GLU A 137 4.37 -0.07 5.94
CA GLU A 137 5.38 -1.12 5.96
C GLU A 137 6.34 -0.88 4.80
N TYR A 138 7.63 -0.75 5.11
CA TYR A 138 8.63 -0.38 4.11
C TYR A 138 9.50 -1.56 3.75
N HIS A 139 9.66 -1.78 2.45
CA HIS A 139 10.47 -2.86 1.90
C HIS A 139 11.68 -2.28 1.17
N ASP A 140 12.89 -2.54 1.65
CA ASP A 140 14.11 -2.14 0.94
C ASP A 140 14.18 -2.82 -0.44
N ALA A 141 14.31 -2.02 -1.49
CA ALA A 141 14.45 -2.48 -2.87
C ALA A 141 15.76 -3.28 -3.10
N SER A 142 16.78 -3.06 -2.26
CA SER A 142 18.12 -3.64 -2.39
C SER A 142 18.34 -4.94 -1.63
N THR A 143 17.46 -5.28 -0.68
CA THR A 143 17.62 -6.52 0.09
C THR A 143 17.10 -7.71 -0.71
N ARG A 144 18.04 -8.41 -1.35
CA ARG A 144 17.91 -9.83 -1.65
C ARG A 144 17.54 -10.56 -0.36
N HIS A 145 16.85 -11.68 -0.48
CA HIS A 145 16.20 -12.45 0.61
C HIS A 145 17.01 -12.74 1.90
N ARG A 146 18.30 -12.38 2.01
CA ARG A 146 19.22 -12.82 3.07
C ARG A 146 19.31 -11.92 4.31
N ASP A 147 18.90 -10.65 4.27
CA ASP A 147 18.94 -9.78 5.47
C ASP A 147 17.53 -9.37 5.89
N ILE A 148 16.83 -10.26 6.60
CA ILE A 148 15.50 -9.99 7.17
C ILE A 148 15.54 -8.76 8.10
N GLU A 149 16.67 -8.52 8.78
CA GLU A 149 16.87 -7.36 9.64
C GLU A 149 16.99 -6.01 8.90
N ASN A 150 17.34 -6.02 7.60
CA ASN A 150 17.48 -4.81 6.80
C ASN A 150 16.26 -4.53 5.90
N ARG A 151 15.38 -5.51 5.67
CA ARG A 151 14.19 -5.34 4.81
C ARG A 151 13.30 -4.18 5.24
N TYR A 152 13.22 -3.92 6.55
CA TYR A 152 12.37 -2.90 7.16
C TYR A 152 13.09 -1.56 7.40
N LYS A 153 14.35 -1.43 7.00
CA LYS A 153 15.08 -0.17 7.13
C LYS A 153 14.71 0.74 5.98
N VAL A 154 13.94 1.79 6.27
CA VAL A 154 13.78 2.90 5.33
C VAL A 154 15.16 3.52 5.08
N PRO A 155 15.65 3.62 3.83
CA PRO A 155 16.88 4.33 3.54
C PRO A 155 16.80 5.73 4.14
N ALA A 156 17.76 6.08 5.00
CA ALA A 156 17.73 7.33 5.74
C ALA A 156 17.57 8.55 4.82
N ALA A 157 18.13 8.50 3.61
CA ALA A 157 17.94 9.52 2.59
C ALA A 157 16.48 9.63 2.11
N PHE A 158 15.80 8.51 1.86
CA PHE A 158 14.41 8.50 1.44
C PHE A 158 13.48 9.01 2.55
N GLN A 159 13.64 8.52 3.79
CA GLN A 159 12.88 9.01 4.93
C GLN A 159 13.10 10.51 5.14
N LYS A 160 14.35 10.97 5.06
CA LYS A 160 14.69 12.38 5.19
C LYS A 160 14.06 13.21 4.07
N THR A 161 14.03 12.72 2.84
CA THR A 161 13.38 13.39 1.70
C THR A 161 11.88 13.46 1.87
N ILE A 162 11.20 12.37 2.23
CA ILE A 162 9.75 12.39 2.47
C ILE A 162 9.42 13.31 3.65
N ASN A 163 10.12 13.19 4.77
CA ASN A 163 9.91 14.06 5.94
C ASN A 163 10.18 15.53 5.62
N TYR A 164 11.24 15.81 4.87
CA TYR A 164 11.55 17.17 4.43
C TYR A 164 10.43 17.72 3.56
N LEU A 165 9.99 16.96 2.56
CA LEU A 165 8.93 17.40 1.65
C LEU A 165 7.58 17.54 2.35
N VAL A 166 7.25 16.67 3.32
CA VAL A 166 6.04 16.83 4.15
C VAL A 166 6.16 18.08 5.03
N ALA A 167 7.29 18.29 5.70
CA ALA A 167 7.48 19.43 6.59
C ALA A 167 7.54 20.79 5.86
N HIS A 168 7.97 20.81 4.59
CA HIS A 168 8.21 22.05 3.82
C HIS A 168 7.24 22.26 2.66
N ALA A 169 6.43 21.27 2.28
CA ALA A 169 5.23 21.52 1.52
C ALA A 169 4.25 22.20 2.47
N GLY A 170 4.17 23.54 2.43
CA GLY A 170 3.44 24.39 3.40
C GLY A 170 1.93 24.13 3.60
N ARG A 171 1.40 23.00 3.13
CA ARG A 171 0.05 22.47 3.32
C ARG A 171 -0.03 20.95 3.52
N CYS A 172 1.08 20.28 3.84
CA CYS A 172 1.11 18.82 4.02
C CYS A 172 1.00 18.44 5.50
N ASN A 173 -0.21 18.09 5.95
CA ASN A 173 -0.48 17.75 7.35
C ASN A 173 -0.81 16.25 7.51
N VAL A 174 0.03 15.39 6.93
CA VAL A 174 -0.10 13.94 7.01
C VAL A 174 0.85 13.38 8.07
N THR A 175 0.35 12.48 8.91
CA THR A 175 1.20 11.71 9.82
C THR A 175 1.63 10.41 9.14
N ILE A 176 2.94 10.14 9.04
CA ILE A 176 3.45 8.87 8.50
C ILE A 176 4.08 8.08 9.63
N GLN A 177 3.51 6.92 9.95
CA GLN A 177 4.04 5.97 10.91
C GLN A 177 4.58 4.75 10.17
N THR A 178 5.88 4.48 10.32
CA THR A 178 6.50 3.26 9.79
C THR A 178 6.22 2.09 10.72
N LEU A 179 5.74 0.98 10.19
CA LEU A 179 5.53 -0.28 10.90
C LEU A 179 6.80 -1.12 10.82
N GLY A 180 7.28 -1.61 11.96
CA GLY A 180 8.40 -2.55 12.01
C GLY A 180 7.93 -4.01 11.98
N ALA A 181 8.86 -4.92 11.67
CA ALA A 181 8.62 -6.38 11.61
C ALA A 181 7.99 -7.02 12.86
N ASN A 182 8.03 -6.33 14.01
CA ASN A 182 7.59 -6.85 15.31
C ASN A 182 6.26 -6.25 15.79
N GLU A 183 5.56 -5.46 14.97
CA GLU A 183 4.33 -4.74 15.35
C GLU A 183 3.05 -5.26 14.64
N ILE A 184 3.11 -6.42 13.98
CA ILE A 184 1.96 -7.06 13.28
C ILE A 184 1.76 -8.50 13.77
#